data_AF-A0AAE0CI21-F1
#
_entry.id   AF-A0AAE0CI21-F1
#
_cell.length_a   1.000
_cell.length_b   1.000
_cell.length_c   1.000
_cell.angle_alpha   90.00
_cell.angle_beta   90.00
_cell.angle_gamma   90.00
#
_symmetry.space_group_name_H-M   'P 1'
#
loop_
_entity.id
_entity.type
_entity.pdbx_description
1 polymer ?
#
loop_
_entity_poly.entity_id
_entity_poly.type
_entity_poly.pdbx_seq_one_letter_code
_entity_poly.pdbx_strand_id
1 'polypeptide(L)'
;MIRAVETGGCPHAAIRKDISINLGPLEELSNLFKADILLCESGGDNLAANFSRELADYIIYIIDVSGGDKIIRKGGPGITQADLLVINKTDLAQAMGTDLSVMERDPLRMRDGGPFVFAQVSCVI
;
A
#
# COMPACT_ATOMS: atom_id res chain seq x y z
N MET A 1 -1.65 -6.84 -19.13
CA MET A 1 -0.30 -7.45 -19.24
C MET A 1 0.45 -7.13 -17.96
N ILE A 2 1.26 -8.03 -17.43
CA ILE A 2 2.06 -7.81 -16.22
C ILE A 2 3.55 -7.85 -16.61
N ARG A 3 4.34 -6.94 -16.04
CA ARG A 3 5.81 -6.96 -16.08
C ARG A 3 6.30 -7.17 -14.66
N ALA A 4 7.01 -8.27 -14.42
CA ALA A 4 7.68 -8.48 -13.15
C ALA A 4 9.02 -7.73 -13.15
N VAL A 5 9.32 -7.06 -12.05
CA VAL A 5 10.58 -6.36 -11.83
C VAL A 5 11.25 -6.97 -10.60
N GLU A 6 12.41 -7.57 -10.81
CA GLU A 6 13.21 -8.13 -9.71
C GLU A 6 14.06 -7.00 -9.08
N THR A 7 13.71 -6.61 -7.86
CA THR A 7 14.34 -5.47 -7.15
C THR A 7 15.70 -5.81 -6.52
N GLY A 8 16.15 -7.06 -6.62
CA GLY A 8 17.28 -7.57 -5.85
C GLY A 8 16.99 -7.58 -4.35
N GLY A 9 17.95 -7.14 -3.52
CA GLY A 9 17.92 -7.37 -2.06
C GLY A 9 17.13 -6.39 -1.20
N CYS A 10 16.64 -5.25 -1.72
CA CYS A 10 16.02 -4.20 -0.91
C CYS A 10 14.79 -3.57 -1.60
N PRO A 11 13.59 -4.16 -1.43
CA PRO A 11 12.36 -3.71 -2.09
C PRO A 11 12.02 -2.24 -1.83
N HIS A 12 12.16 -1.75 -0.60
CA HIS A 12 11.91 -0.32 -0.31
C HIS A 12 12.86 0.63 -1.05
N ALA A 13 14.08 0.20 -1.40
CA ALA A 13 15.00 1.06 -2.14
C ALA A 13 14.54 1.23 -3.59
N ALA A 14 14.06 0.14 -4.20
CA ALA A 14 13.57 0.14 -5.59
C ALA A 14 12.33 1.00 -5.81
N ILE A 15 11.52 1.23 -4.76
CA ILE A 15 10.33 2.09 -4.87
C ILE A 15 10.53 3.51 -4.36
N ARG A 16 11.68 3.82 -3.74
CA ARG A 16 11.89 5.10 -3.04
C ARG A 16 13.21 5.81 -3.34
N LYS A 17 14.33 5.08 -3.35
CA LYS A 17 15.68 5.67 -3.47
C LYS A 17 16.20 5.61 -4.90
N ASP A 18 16.04 4.46 -5.54
CA ASP A 18 16.42 4.24 -6.93
C ASP A 18 15.24 3.59 -7.64
N ILE A 19 14.43 4.43 -8.29
CA ILE A 19 13.19 4.04 -8.95
C ILE A 19 13.40 3.63 -10.41
N SER A 20 14.63 3.73 -10.91
CA SER A 20 14.96 3.57 -12.33
C SER A 20 14.54 2.21 -12.88
N ILE A 21 14.66 1.16 -12.06
CA ILE A 21 14.30 -0.22 -12.42
C ILE A 21 12.79 -0.39 -12.67
N ASN A 22 11.96 0.46 -12.08
CA ASN A 22 10.50 0.44 -12.26
C ASN A 22 10.05 1.34 -13.43
N LEU A 23 10.75 2.46 -13.67
CA LEU A 23 10.36 3.42 -14.71
C LEU A 23 10.40 2.83 -16.12
N GLY A 24 11.43 2.06 -16.47
CA GLY A 24 11.56 1.46 -17.81
C GLY A 24 10.35 0.58 -18.19
N PRO A 25 9.99 -0.43 -17.38
CA PRO A 25 8.79 -1.25 -17.64
C PRO A 25 7.48 -0.46 -17.65
N LEU A 26 7.34 0.58 -16.80
CA LEU A 26 6.16 1.44 -16.79
C LEU A 26 6.04 2.25 -18.10
N GLU A 27 7.14 2.82 -18.58
CA GLU A 27 7.18 3.54 -19.87
C GLU A 27 6.87 2.61 -21.05
N GLU A 28 7.40 1.39 -21.05
CA GLU A 28 7.09 0.39 -22.08
C GLU A 28 5.59 0.08 -22.10
N LEU A 29 5.00 -0.24 -20.94
CA LEU A 29 3.58 -0.56 -20.84
C LEU A 29 2.68 0.63 -21.20
N SER A 30 3.04 1.84 -20.76
CA SER A 30 2.33 3.07 -21.12
C SER A 30 2.29 3.26 -22.63
N ASN A 31 3.44 3.11 -23.30
CA ASN A 31 3.54 3.30 -24.74
C ASN A 31 2.84 2.20 -25.54
N LEU A 32 2.98 0.95 -25.11
CA LEU A 32 2.43 -0.22 -25.79
C LEU A 32 0.90 -0.25 -25.74
N PHE A 33 0.31 0.15 -24.61
CA PHE A 33 -1.14 0.05 -24.41
C PHE A 33 -1.86 1.39 -24.43
N LYS A 34 -1.15 2.52 -24.53
CA LYS A 34 -1.71 3.87 -24.33
C LYS A 34 -2.55 3.92 -23.06
N ALA A 35 -2.00 3.37 -21.99
CA ALA A 35 -2.71 3.15 -20.75
C ALA A 35 -3.03 4.47 -20.05
N ASP A 36 -4.29 4.65 -19.63
CA ASP A 36 -4.70 5.78 -18.79
C ASP A 36 -4.24 5.62 -17.34
N ILE A 37 -4.12 4.37 -16.87
CA ILE A 37 -3.72 4.02 -15.50
C ILE A 37 -2.74 2.84 -15.56
N LEU A 38 -1.65 2.95 -14.80
CA LEU A 38 -0.72 1.85 -14.53
C LEU A 38 -0.72 1.57 -13.02
N LEU A 39 -0.80 0.29 -12.66
CA LEU A 39 -0.69 -0.16 -11.28
C LEU A 39 0.71 -0.71 -11.04
N CYS A 40 1.40 -0.18 -10.04
CA CYS A 40 2.69 -0.65 -9.59
C CYS A 40 2.54 -1.24 -8.18
N GLU A 41 2.71 -2.56 -8.06
CA GLU A 41 2.71 -3.25 -6.78
C GLU A 41 4.14 -3.32 -6.23
N SER A 42 4.33 -2.99 -4.95
CA SER A 42 5.62 -3.21 -4.30
C SER A 42 5.78 -4.68 -3.91
N GLY A 43 7.02 -5.15 -3.73
CA GLY A 43 7.29 -6.53 -3.30
C GLY A 43 6.86 -6.87 -1.85
N GLY A 44 6.17 -5.96 -1.16
CA GLY A 44 5.88 -6.05 0.27
C GLY A 44 7.09 -5.69 1.14
N ASP A 45 6.87 -4.92 2.20
CA ASP A 45 7.89 -4.55 3.17
C ASP A 45 7.21 -4.14 4.49
N ASN A 46 7.98 -3.61 5.43
CA ASN A 46 7.50 -3.09 6.71
C ASN A 46 6.85 -1.69 6.58
N LEU A 47 6.35 -1.17 7.70
CA LEU A 47 5.62 0.09 7.79
C LEU A 47 6.43 1.34 7.37
N ALA A 48 7.76 1.24 7.25
CA ALA A 48 8.62 2.32 6.81
C ALA A 48 8.65 2.49 5.28
N ALA A 49 8.16 1.50 4.52
CA ALA A 49 8.14 1.53 3.07
C ALA A 49 6.99 2.41 2.56
N ASN A 50 7.33 3.28 1.61
CA ASN A 50 6.39 4.09 0.86
C ASN A 50 7.00 4.40 -0.50
N PHE A 51 6.17 4.55 -1.53
CA PHE A 51 6.61 4.94 -2.85
C PHE A 51 7.18 6.36 -2.85
N SER A 52 8.18 6.60 -3.70
CA SER A 52 8.59 7.96 -4.07
C SER A 52 7.46 8.63 -4.86
N ARG A 53 7.24 9.92 -4.60
CA ARG A 53 6.34 10.75 -5.41
C ARG A 53 6.86 10.98 -6.84
N GLU A 54 8.13 10.66 -7.10
CA GLU A 54 8.68 10.64 -8.46
C GLU A 54 8.30 9.36 -9.23
N LEU A 55 7.83 8.31 -8.54
CA LEU A 55 7.42 7.04 -9.16
C LEU A 55 5.90 6.88 -9.21
N ALA A 56 5.18 7.36 -8.19
CA ALA A 56 3.74 7.18 -8.09
C ALA A 56 3.02 8.51 -7.85
N ASP A 57 2.12 8.86 -8.76
CA ASP A 57 1.23 10.03 -8.64
C ASP A 57 0.22 9.84 -7.50
N TYR A 58 -0.27 8.61 -7.33
CA TYR A 58 -1.23 8.22 -6.30
C TYR A 58 -0.80 6.93 -5.61
N ILE A 59 -0.85 6.91 -4.28
CA ILE A 59 -0.34 5.82 -3.44
C ILE A 59 -1.50 5.24 -2.63
N ILE A 60 -1.77 3.95 -2.85
CA ILE A 60 -2.65 3.13 -2.02
C ILE A 60 -1.78 2.29 -1.10
N TYR A 61 -1.92 2.48 0.20
CA TYR A 61 -1.22 1.69 1.21
C TYR A 61 -2.19 0.69 1.84
N ILE A 62 -1.83 -0.58 1.83
CA ILE A 62 -2.70 -1.67 2.28
C ILE A 62 -2.10 -2.29 3.53
N ILE A 63 -2.87 -2.29 4.62
CA ILE A 63 -2.61 -3.05 5.84
C ILE A 63 -3.76 -4.03 6.05
N ASP A 64 -3.57 -5.00 6.95
CA ASP A 64 -4.62 -5.95 7.26
C ASP A 64 -4.86 -6.11 8.77
N VAL A 65 -6.08 -6.50 9.11
CA VAL A 65 -6.57 -6.66 10.49
C VAL A 65 -5.74 -7.66 11.30
N SER A 66 -5.10 -8.65 10.66
CA SER A 66 -4.23 -9.60 11.37
C SER A 66 -2.94 -8.96 11.91
N GLY A 67 -2.58 -7.76 11.46
CA GLY A 67 -1.53 -6.93 12.05
C GLY A 67 -1.86 -6.41 13.46
N GLY A 68 -3.11 -6.55 13.90
CA GLY A 68 -3.63 -6.13 15.20
C GLY A 68 -4.14 -4.70 15.24
N ASP A 69 -5.04 -4.42 16.20
CA ASP A 69 -5.75 -3.14 16.37
C ASP A 69 -4.85 -1.90 16.50
N LYS A 70 -3.62 -2.08 17.00
CA LYS A 70 -2.63 -1.01 17.22
C LYS A 70 -1.67 -0.80 16.05
N ILE A 71 -1.76 -1.56 14.96
CA ILE A 71 -0.81 -1.48 13.84
C ILE A 71 -0.72 -0.06 13.28
N ILE A 72 -1.84 0.66 13.21
CA ILE A 72 -1.93 2.03 12.72
C ILE A 72 -1.13 3.00 13.60
N ARG A 73 -1.09 2.78 14.92
CA ARG A 73 -0.32 3.63 15.86
C ARG A 73 1.19 3.47 15.73
N LYS A 74 1.66 2.38 15.11
CA LYS A 74 3.08 2.26 14.77
C LYS A 74 3.49 3.30 13.72
N GLY A 75 2.52 3.86 12.99
CA GLY A 75 2.73 4.93 12.03
C GLY A 75 3.59 4.47 10.85
N GLY A 76 4.42 5.39 10.34
CA GLY A 76 5.21 5.18 9.14
C GLY A 76 4.60 5.90 7.94
N PRO A 77 5.42 6.21 6.92
CA PRO A 77 5.02 7.06 5.79
C PRO A 77 3.86 6.44 4.98
N GLY A 78 3.76 5.11 4.90
CA GLY A 78 2.62 4.47 4.25
C GLY A 78 1.29 4.77 4.96
N ILE A 79 1.27 4.68 6.29
CA ILE A 79 0.07 4.98 7.07
C ILE A 79 -0.25 6.47 7.06
N THR A 80 0.73 7.36 7.17
CA THR A 80 0.47 8.80 7.38
C THR A 80 0.43 9.62 6.08
N GLN A 81 1.11 9.19 5.01
CA GLN A 81 1.33 10.02 3.81
C GLN A 81 0.76 9.43 2.52
N ALA A 82 0.32 8.16 2.51
CA ALA A 82 -0.34 7.58 1.35
C ALA A 82 -1.68 8.29 1.09
N ASP A 83 -2.06 8.41 -0.16
CA ASP A 83 -3.29 9.10 -0.55
C ASP A 83 -4.53 8.33 -0.11
N LEU A 84 -4.48 6.99 -0.10
CA LEU A 84 -5.51 6.12 0.46
C LEU A 84 -4.90 5.04 1.35
N LEU A 85 -5.44 4.88 2.56
CA LEU A 85 -5.16 3.72 3.41
C LEU A 85 -6.30 2.69 3.26
N VAL A 86 -5.94 1.44 2.96
CA VAL A 86 -6.89 0.33 2.94
C VAL A 86 -6.61 -0.58 4.14
N ILE A 87 -7.64 -0.86 4.92
CA ILE A 87 -7.60 -1.79 6.05
C ILE A 87 -8.37 -3.04 5.64
N ASN A 88 -7.64 -4.04 5.15
CA ASN A 88 -8.19 -5.25 4.55
C ASN A 88 -8.40 -6.37 5.58
N LYS A 89 -9.15 -7.41 5.17
CA LYS A 89 -9.43 -8.63 5.94
C LYS A 89 -10.26 -8.39 7.21
N THR A 90 -11.28 -7.53 7.13
CA THR A 90 -12.15 -7.22 8.27
C THR A 90 -12.88 -8.43 8.85
N ASP A 91 -13.06 -9.49 8.06
CA ASP A 91 -13.58 -10.78 8.49
C ASP A 91 -12.74 -11.45 9.59
N LEU A 92 -11.44 -11.16 9.66
CA LEU A 92 -10.54 -11.75 10.65
C LEU A 92 -10.60 -11.07 12.02
N ALA A 93 -11.34 -9.97 12.18
CA ALA A 93 -11.34 -9.17 13.40
C ALA A 93 -11.69 -9.97 14.66
N GLN A 94 -12.73 -10.80 14.59
CA GLN A 94 -13.15 -11.65 15.72
C GLN A 94 -12.09 -12.70 16.07
N ALA A 95 -11.51 -13.37 15.06
CA ALA A 95 -10.51 -14.40 15.27
C ALA A 95 -9.20 -13.84 15.85
N MET A 96 -8.86 -12.59 15.51
CA MET A 96 -7.66 -11.90 15.96
C MET A 96 -7.87 -11.06 17.23
N GLY A 97 -9.09 -11.02 17.78
CA GLY A 97 -9.43 -10.16 18.92
C GLY A 97 -9.21 -8.67 18.65
N THR A 98 -9.34 -8.25 17.39
CA THR A 98 -9.04 -6.90 16.93
C THR A 98 -10.30 -6.03 16.91
N ASP A 99 -10.24 -4.87 17.57
CA ASP A 99 -11.35 -3.92 17.63
C ASP A 99 -11.32 -2.99 16.40
N LEU A 100 -12.29 -3.18 15.49
CA LEU A 100 -12.40 -2.36 14.29
C LEU A 100 -12.70 -0.89 14.61
N SER A 101 -13.34 -0.58 15.74
CA SER A 101 -13.60 0.80 16.17
C SER A 101 -12.30 1.53 16.49
N VAL A 102 -11.31 0.82 17.03
CA VAL A 102 -9.95 1.34 17.22
C VAL A 102 -9.27 1.57 15.88
N MET A 103 -9.41 0.62 14.95
CA MET A 103 -8.85 0.73 13.59
C MET A 103 -9.56 1.77 12.73
N GLU A 104 -10.74 2.25 13.11
CA GLU A 104 -11.44 3.37 12.45
C GLU A 104 -10.97 4.73 13.01
N ARG A 105 -10.83 4.83 14.33
CA ARG A 105 -10.43 6.06 15.01
C ARG A 105 -8.96 6.42 14.76
N ASP A 106 -8.07 5.43 14.78
CA ASP A 106 -6.64 5.68 14.76
C ASP A 106 -6.14 6.24 13.40
N PRO A 107 -6.61 5.80 12.22
CA PRO A 107 -6.26 6.41 10.94
C PRO A 107 -6.70 7.87 10.84
N LEU A 108 -7.93 8.19 11.27
CA LEU A 108 -8.44 9.56 11.28
C LEU A 108 -7.51 10.49 12.06
N ARG A 109 -6.92 10.01 13.16
CA ARG A 109 -5.94 10.76 13.94
C ARG A 109 -4.55 10.78 13.30
N MET A 110 -4.08 9.66 12.77
CA MET A 110 -2.71 9.53 12.22
C MET A 110 -2.55 10.19 10.83
N ARG A 111 -3.67 10.44 10.14
CA ARG A 111 -3.72 10.96 8.77
C ARG A 111 -4.36 12.34 8.69
N ASP A 112 -4.56 13.01 9.82
CA ASP A 112 -5.24 14.32 9.91
C ASP A 112 -6.60 14.34 9.15
N GLY A 113 -7.39 13.29 9.33
CA GLY A 113 -8.67 13.10 8.63
C GLY A 113 -8.56 12.60 7.18
N GLY A 114 -7.35 12.23 6.73
CA GLY A 114 -7.11 11.68 5.40
C GLY A 114 -7.89 10.39 5.13
N PRO A 115 -8.22 10.09 3.87
CA PRO A 115 -9.17 9.04 3.53
C PRO A 115 -8.60 7.66 3.82
N PHE A 116 -9.47 6.77 4.27
CA PHE A 116 -9.20 5.35 4.43
C PHE A 116 -10.49 4.56 4.18
N VAL A 117 -10.35 3.27 3.90
CA VAL A 117 -11.48 2.36 3.72
C VAL A 117 -11.21 1.03 4.41
N PHE A 118 -12.26 0.46 5.01
CA PHE A 118 -12.26 -0.95 5.36
C PHE A 118 -12.58 -1.80 4.13
N ALA A 119 -11.92 -2.93 4.01
CA ALA A 119 -12.12 -3.86 2.90
C ALA A 119 -12.12 -5.31 3.38
N GLN A 120 -12.88 -6.12 2.65
CA GLN A 120 -12.83 -7.57 2.74
C GLN A 120 -12.64 -8.12 1.32
N VAL A 121 -11.38 -8.23 0.91
CA VAL A 121 -11.05 -8.82 -0.39
C VAL A 121 -11.07 -10.34 -0.24
N SER A 122 -12.09 -10.97 -0.80
CA SER A 122 -12.18 -12.42 -0.89
C SER A 122 -11.53 -12.91 -2.18
N CYS A 123 -10.68 -13.93 -2.08
CA CYS A 123 -10.21 -14.65 -3.25
C CYS A 123 -11.35 -15.55 -3.74
N VAL A 124 -11.98 -15.19 -4.85
CA VAL A 124 -12.91 -16.08 -5.56
C VAL A 124 -12.08 -16.81 -6.59
N ILE A 125 -11.70 -18.04 -6.27
CA ILE A 125 -11.04 -18.98 -7.20
C ILE A 125 -12.09 -19.67 -8.07
#